data_AF-A0A3M1KBJ2-F1
#
_entry.id   AF-A0A3M1KBJ2-F1
#
_cell.length_a   1.000
_cell.length_b   1.000
_cell.length_c   1.000
_cell.angle_alpha   90.00
_cell.angle_beta   90.00
_cell.angle_gamma   90.00
#
_symmetry.space_group_name_H-M   'P 1'
#
loop_
_entity.id
_entity.type
_entity.pdbx_description
1 polymer ?
#
loop_
_entity_poly.entity_id
_entity_poly.type
_entity_poly.pdbx_seq_one_letter_code
_entity_poly.pdbx_strand_id
1 'polypeptide(L)'
;IMNQHAQLLGMKDSHFANATGLPHEDHYTTAYDLALLARAIITRFPEQYKIYSEKYFTYNNIRQPNRNLLLWRDKSVDGLKTGHTAEAGYCLVASAVRDNMRLISVVMGARSEEARAQETQKLLNYGFRFYETSPLYRAGQKVLETEVWKGKSDTLALGVANDVVVTLPKGRKDDLKARVDVPGLIEAPVQAGQELGELVVRLDDQPVAKVPVVALEDVEEAGFFKRLWHTILLFFKGLFA
;
A
#
# COMPACT_ATOMS: atom_id res chain seq x y z
N ILE A 1 2.57 19.15 15.82
CA ILE A 1 3.20 17.88 15.39
C ILE A 1 2.16 16.86 14.91
N MET A 2 1.15 16.46 15.71
CA MET A 2 0.14 15.46 15.29
C MET A 2 -0.57 15.81 13.97
N ASN A 3 -1.13 17.02 13.85
CA ASN A 3 -1.83 17.45 12.62
C ASN A 3 -0.93 17.52 11.38
N GLN A 4 0.35 17.84 11.57
CA GLN A 4 1.33 17.83 10.47
C GLN A 4 1.56 16.40 9.95
N HIS A 5 1.67 15.41 10.85
CA HIS A 5 1.74 14.01 10.43
C HIS A 5 0.44 13.51 9.82
N ALA A 6 -0.71 13.94 10.32
CA ALA A 6 -2.01 13.62 9.71
C ALA A 6 -2.04 14.05 8.24
N GLN A 7 -1.60 15.28 7.96
CA GLN A 7 -1.48 15.80 6.60
C GLN A 7 -0.49 14.98 5.74
N LEU A 8 0.70 14.66 6.27
CA LEU A 8 1.71 13.84 5.56
C LEU A 8 1.24 12.41 5.26
N LEU A 9 0.32 11.88 6.07
CA LEU A 9 -0.29 10.56 5.87
C LEU A 9 -1.51 10.61 4.95
N GLY A 10 -1.97 11.81 4.57
CA GLY A 10 -3.18 11.99 3.77
C GLY A 10 -4.47 11.75 4.55
N MET A 11 -4.44 11.92 5.89
CA MET A 11 -5.62 11.85 6.75
C MET A 11 -6.42 13.15 6.60
N LYS A 12 -7.31 13.18 5.61
CA LYS A 12 -7.98 14.41 5.15
C LYS A 12 -9.12 14.86 6.07
N ASP A 13 -9.65 13.93 6.86
CA ASP A 13 -10.85 14.11 7.68
C ASP A 13 -10.51 13.91 9.17
N SER A 14 -9.31 14.37 9.57
CA SER A 14 -8.80 14.25 10.94
C SER A 14 -8.19 15.55 11.45
N HIS A 15 -8.52 15.92 12.69
CA HIS A 15 -7.88 16.99 13.43
C HIS A 15 -7.72 16.60 14.91
N PHE A 16 -6.53 16.79 15.44
CA PHE A 16 -6.17 16.41 16.81
C PHE A 16 -5.95 17.64 17.68
N ALA A 17 -6.89 17.93 18.56
CA ALA A 17 -6.81 19.06 19.50
C ALA A 17 -5.91 18.77 20.73
N ASN A 18 -5.67 17.49 21.05
CA ASN A 18 -4.87 17.07 22.21
C ASN A 18 -4.25 15.68 21.98
N ALA A 19 -3.30 15.29 22.84
CA ALA A 19 -2.55 14.04 22.71
C ALA A 19 -3.25 12.80 23.29
N THR A 20 -4.31 12.98 24.09
CA THR A 20 -4.94 11.88 24.85
C THR A 20 -6.23 11.37 24.21
N GLY A 21 -6.83 12.15 23.31
CA GLY A 21 -8.16 11.88 22.76
C GLY A 21 -9.29 12.24 23.72
N LEU A 22 -9.05 13.12 24.70
CA LEU A 22 -10.13 13.66 25.54
C LEU A 22 -11.08 14.51 24.66
N PRO A 23 -12.39 14.52 24.98
CA PRO A 23 -13.39 15.26 24.20
C PRO A 23 -13.01 16.72 24.01
N HIS A 24 -13.14 17.19 22.77
CA HIS A 24 -12.92 18.57 22.37
C HIS A 24 -13.63 18.76 21.03
N GLU A 25 -14.28 19.90 20.82
CA GLU A 25 -15.12 20.16 19.63
C GLU A 25 -14.33 19.97 18.31
N ASP A 26 -13.11 20.48 18.26
CA ASP A 26 -12.23 20.28 17.11
C ASP A 26 -11.45 18.94 17.11
N HIS A 27 -11.77 17.94 17.93
CA HIS A 27 -11.03 16.66 17.93
C HIS A 27 -11.83 15.56 17.22
N TYR A 28 -11.44 15.24 16.00
CA TYR A 28 -12.17 14.27 15.17
C TYR A 28 -11.24 13.47 14.25
N THR A 29 -11.73 12.32 13.78
CA THR A 29 -11.07 11.45 12.80
C THR A 29 -12.12 10.55 12.14
N THR A 30 -11.72 9.77 11.13
CA THR A 30 -12.59 8.80 10.45
C THR A 30 -12.00 7.39 10.52
N ALA A 31 -12.84 6.39 10.25
CA ALA A 31 -12.39 5.00 10.18
C ALA A 31 -11.30 4.80 9.12
N TYR A 32 -11.40 5.50 7.97
CA TYR A 32 -10.43 5.43 6.90
C TYR A 32 -9.08 6.04 7.31
N ASP A 33 -9.10 7.23 7.91
CA ASP A 33 -7.88 7.91 8.35
C ASP A 33 -7.15 7.12 9.46
N LEU A 34 -7.89 6.52 10.39
CA LEU A 34 -7.32 5.63 11.38
C LEU A 34 -6.71 4.36 10.76
N ALA A 35 -7.27 3.84 9.67
CA ALA A 35 -6.67 2.73 8.93
C ALA A 35 -5.36 3.14 8.24
N LEU A 36 -5.29 4.36 7.69
CA LEU A 36 -4.05 4.93 7.14
C LEU A 36 -2.97 5.08 8.23
N LEU A 37 -3.36 5.61 9.39
CA LEU A 37 -2.46 5.74 10.54
C LEU A 37 -1.96 4.37 11.02
N ALA A 38 -2.86 3.40 11.18
CA ALA A 38 -2.50 2.05 11.59
C ALA A 38 -1.52 1.40 10.60
N ARG A 39 -1.78 1.54 9.30
CA ARG A 39 -0.86 1.06 8.25
C ARG A 39 0.51 1.72 8.39
N ALA A 40 0.56 3.04 8.58
CA ALA A 40 1.81 3.76 8.74
C ALA A 40 2.60 3.32 9.97
N ILE A 41 1.94 3.08 11.10
CA ILE A 41 2.59 2.56 12.32
C ILE A 41 3.21 1.18 12.02
N ILE A 42 2.44 0.27 11.42
CA ILE A 42 2.89 -1.10 11.11
C ILE A 42 4.09 -1.10 10.17
N THR A 43 4.04 -0.30 9.10
CA THR A 43 5.05 -0.37 8.03
C THR A 43 6.28 0.48 8.32
N ARG A 44 6.12 1.63 8.99
CA ARG A 44 7.23 2.58 9.22
C ARG A 44 7.89 2.41 10.59
N PHE A 45 7.17 1.85 11.57
CA PHE A 45 7.62 1.69 12.94
C PHE A 45 7.38 0.25 13.46
N PRO A 46 7.85 -0.79 12.74
CA PRO A 46 7.54 -2.19 13.06
C PRO A 46 8.06 -2.61 14.44
N GLU A 47 9.15 -2.02 14.93
CA GLU A 47 9.69 -2.33 16.26
C GLU A 47 8.79 -1.77 17.37
N GLN A 48 8.34 -0.52 17.25
CA GLN A 48 7.38 0.08 18.18
C GLN A 48 6.01 -0.59 18.08
N TYR A 49 5.64 -1.06 16.89
CA TYR A 49 4.38 -1.76 16.67
C TYR A 49 4.25 -3.03 17.53
N LYS A 50 5.35 -3.74 17.81
CA LYS A 50 5.34 -4.98 18.62
C LYS A 50 4.72 -4.78 20.01
N ILE A 51 4.88 -3.60 20.60
CA ILE A 51 4.35 -3.25 21.93
C ILE A 51 2.82 -3.39 21.99
N TYR A 52 2.11 -3.13 20.89
CA TYR A 52 0.64 -3.23 20.85
C TYR A 52 0.12 -4.66 21.07
N SER A 53 0.96 -5.68 20.88
CA SER A 53 0.62 -7.09 21.08
C SER A 53 0.87 -7.59 22.51
N GLU A 54 1.55 -6.79 23.36
CA GLU A 54 1.79 -7.15 24.75
C GLU A 54 0.47 -7.20 25.53
N LYS A 55 0.19 -8.36 26.13
CA LYS A 55 -1.06 -8.61 26.87
C LYS A 55 -1.10 -7.94 28.24
N TYR A 56 0.07 -7.68 28.82
CA TYR A 56 0.21 -7.07 30.14
C TYR A 56 1.42 -6.16 30.16
N PHE A 57 1.31 -5.08 30.93
CA PHE A 57 2.42 -4.21 31.28
C PHE A 57 2.38 -3.93 32.79
N THR A 58 3.53 -3.92 33.45
CA THR A 58 3.63 -3.61 34.89
C THR A 58 4.29 -2.25 35.05
N TYR A 59 3.58 -1.33 35.72
CA TYR A 59 4.10 -0.01 36.06
C TYR A 59 3.80 0.29 37.51
N ASN A 60 4.79 0.81 38.24
CA ASN A 60 4.67 1.12 39.66
C ASN A 60 4.08 -0.05 40.48
N ASN A 61 4.61 -1.26 40.24
CA ASN A 61 4.16 -2.52 40.87
C ASN A 61 2.70 -2.92 40.59
N ILE A 62 2.02 -2.27 39.64
CA ILE A 62 0.64 -2.59 39.25
C ILE A 62 0.65 -3.17 37.85
N ARG A 63 0.21 -4.43 37.75
CA ARG A 63 0.05 -5.15 36.48
C ARG A 63 -1.26 -4.74 35.82
N GLN A 64 -1.18 -4.27 34.58
CA GLN A 64 -2.32 -3.77 33.83
C GLN A 64 -2.52 -4.63 32.56
N PRO A 65 -3.73 -5.14 32.31
CA PRO A 65 -4.01 -5.84 31.06
C PRO A 65 -4.13 -4.84 29.90
N ASN A 66 -3.77 -5.30 28.71
CA ASN A 66 -4.15 -4.63 27.47
C ASN A 66 -5.70 -4.56 27.39
N ARG A 67 -6.24 -3.54 26.74
CA ARG A 67 -7.70 -3.35 26.64
C ARG A 67 -8.28 -3.96 25.37
N ASN A 68 -7.43 -4.44 24.46
CA ASN A 68 -7.86 -5.05 23.21
C ASN A 68 -8.20 -6.54 23.40
N LEU A 69 -9.47 -6.84 23.69
CA LEU A 69 -9.96 -8.21 23.91
C LEU A 69 -9.56 -9.21 22.82
N LEU A 70 -9.36 -8.75 21.57
CA LEU A 70 -9.01 -9.65 20.47
C LEU A 70 -7.63 -10.29 20.62
N LEU A 71 -6.69 -9.70 21.38
CA LEU A 71 -5.40 -10.34 21.68
C LEU A 71 -5.55 -11.65 22.45
N TRP A 72 -6.65 -11.84 23.17
CA TRP A 72 -6.95 -13.09 23.90
C TRP A 72 -7.78 -14.07 23.08
N ARG A 73 -8.62 -13.57 22.17
CA ARG A 73 -9.60 -14.38 21.44
C ARG A 73 -9.07 -14.91 20.11
N ASP A 74 -8.16 -14.17 19.50
CA ASP A 74 -7.63 -14.48 18.18
C ASP A 74 -6.11 -14.33 18.17
N LYS A 75 -5.44 -15.49 18.07
CA LYS A 75 -3.97 -15.55 18.03
C LYS A 75 -3.35 -14.85 16.82
N SER A 76 -4.14 -14.55 15.78
CA SER A 76 -3.67 -13.81 14.61
C SER A 76 -3.65 -12.29 14.82
N VAL A 77 -4.30 -11.77 15.85
CA VAL A 77 -4.38 -10.34 16.14
C VAL A 77 -3.15 -9.88 16.91
N ASP A 78 -2.52 -8.80 16.46
CA ASP A 78 -1.29 -8.25 17.03
C ASP A 78 -1.35 -6.73 17.30
N GLY A 79 -2.55 -6.13 17.23
CA GLY A 79 -2.78 -4.73 17.54
C GLY A 79 -4.23 -4.29 17.31
N LEU A 80 -4.57 -3.00 17.40
CA LEU A 80 -3.72 -1.89 17.85
C LEU A 80 -4.29 -1.25 19.10
N LYS A 81 -5.43 -0.58 18.99
CA LYS A 81 -5.86 0.35 20.04
C LYS A 81 -7.38 0.42 20.16
N THR A 82 -7.83 0.35 21.41
CA THR A 82 -9.20 0.65 21.82
C THR A 82 -9.37 2.11 22.23
N GLY A 83 -10.56 2.65 22.05
CA GLY A 83 -11.00 3.97 22.54
C GLY A 83 -12.44 3.92 23.03
N HIS A 84 -12.77 4.73 24.03
CA HIS A 84 -14.14 4.89 24.52
C HIS A 84 -14.32 6.22 25.24
N THR A 85 -15.37 6.95 24.86
CA THR A 85 -15.99 8.03 25.62
C THR A 85 -17.51 7.87 25.50
N ALA A 86 -18.28 8.56 26.33
CA ALA A 86 -19.74 8.54 26.24
C ALA A 86 -20.23 9.02 24.86
N GLU A 87 -19.53 9.97 24.25
CA GLU A 87 -19.84 10.54 22.94
C GLU A 87 -19.39 9.65 21.77
N ALA A 88 -18.17 9.09 21.83
CA ALA A 88 -17.59 8.33 20.72
C ALA A 88 -18.07 6.87 20.66
N GLY A 89 -18.73 6.37 21.72
CA GLY A 89 -19.02 4.95 21.89
C GLY A 89 -17.74 4.10 21.99
N TYR A 90 -17.84 2.81 21.71
CA TYR A 90 -16.70 1.89 21.78
C TYR A 90 -16.02 1.73 20.41
N CYS A 91 -14.77 2.18 20.30
CA CYS A 91 -13.98 2.15 19.07
C CYS A 91 -12.77 1.20 19.17
N LEU A 92 -12.45 0.49 18.09
CA LEU A 92 -11.28 -0.41 17.98
C LEU A 92 -10.66 -0.29 16.58
N VAL A 93 -9.36 -0.01 16.57
CA VAL A 93 -8.48 -0.25 15.42
C VAL A 93 -7.75 -1.56 15.71
N ALA A 94 -7.95 -2.58 14.88
CA ALA A 94 -7.30 -3.87 15.01
C ALA A 94 -6.55 -4.27 13.75
N SER A 95 -5.54 -5.12 13.92
CA SER A 95 -4.77 -5.70 12.82
C SER A 95 -4.48 -7.16 13.11
N ALA A 96 -4.50 -7.97 12.07
CA ALA A 96 -4.28 -9.41 12.16
C ALA A 96 -3.53 -9.95 10.94
N VAL A 97 -2.83 -11.07 11.12
CA VAL A 97 -2.10 -11.76 10.05
C VAL A 97 -2.52 -13.23 9.96
N ARG A 98 -2.99 -13.65 8.78
CA ARG A 98 -3.27 -15.07 8.46
C ARG A 98 -2.75 -15.36 7.06
N ASP A 99 -2.12 -16.50 6.86
CA ASP A 99 -1.63 -16.96 5.54
C ASP A 99 -0.82 -15.89 4.78
N ASN A 100 0.12 -15.22 5.46
CA ASN A 100 0.93 -14.09 4.96
C ASN A 100 0.14 -12.84 4.50
N MET A 101 -1.16 -12.79 4.73
CA MET A 101 -1.99 -11.61 4.48
C MET A 101 -2.22 -10.85 5.79
N ARG A 102 -1.98 -9.54 5.77
CA ARG A 102 -2.32 -8.64 6.88
C ARG A 102 -3.57 -7.84 6.56
N LEU A 103 -4.50 -7.80 7.50
CA LEU A 103 -5.69 -6.95 7.43
C LEU A 103 -5.73 -5.97 8.60
N ILE A 104 -6.21 -4.76 8.32
CA ILE A 104 -6.53 -3.74 9.30
C ILE A 104 -8.04 -3.53 9.27
N SER A 105 -8.66 -3.45 10.45
CA SER A 105 -10.07 -3.15 10.61
C SER A 105 -10.25 -1.99 11.59
N VAL A 106 -11.22 -1.14 11.31
CA VAL A 106 -11.58 -0.02 12.18
C VAL A 106 -13.08 -0.04 12.40
N VAL A 107 -13.48 -0.14 13.66
CA VAL A 107 -14.88 -0.06 14.11
C VAL A 107 -14.99 1.12 15.07
N MET A 108 -15.97 1.98 14.85
CA MET A 108 -16.24 3.17 15.67
C MET A 108 -17.69 3.15 16.15
N GLY A 109 -17.97 3.71 17.33
CA GLY A 109 -19.35 3.88 17.82
C GLY A 109 -20.08 2.59 18.18
N ALA A 110 -19.38 1.49 18.51
CA ALA A 110 -20.07 0.28 18.96
C ALA A 110 -20.73 0.50 20.34
N ARG A 111 -21.76 -0.28 20.64
CA ARG A 111 -22.61 -0.10 21.83
C ARG A 111 -22.01 -0.62 23.14
N SER A 112 -20.99 -1.48 23.06
CA SER A 112 -20.32 -2.06 24.23
C SER A 112 -18.92 -2.56 23.88
N GLU A 113 -18.12 -2.85 24.90
CA GLU A 113 -16.80 -3.47 24.74
C GLU A 113 -16.87 -4.81 24.00
N GLU A 114 -17.87 -5.64 24.34
CA GLU A 114 -18.09 -6.93 23.70
C GLU A 114 -18.53 -6.77 22.24
N ALA A 115 -19.48 -5.88 21.97
CA ALA A 115 -19.96 -5.62 20.61
C ALA A 115 -18.82 -5.14 19.71
N ARG A 116 -17.98 -4.23 20.21
CA ARG A 116 -16.78 -3.78 19.50
C ARG A 116 -15.87 -4.94 19.09
N ALA A 117 -15.56 -5.84 20.02
CA ALA A 117 -14.70 -7.00 19.73
C ALA A 117 -15.35 -7.94 18.71
N GLN A 118 -16.65 -8.22 18.85
CA GLN A 118 -17.39 -9.12 17.95
C GLN A 118 -17.47 -8.56 16.52
N GLU A 119 -17.82 -7.29 16.34
CA GLU A 119 -17.93 -6.68 15.02
C GLU A 119 -16.57 -6.58 14.32
N THR A 120 -15.52 -6.23 15.05
CA THR A 120 -14.14 -6.25 14.52
C THR A 120 -13.73 -7.66 14.09
N GLN A 121 -14.02 -8.69 14.89
CA GLN A 121 -13.72 -10.08 14.54
C GLN A 121 -14.47 -10.54 13.28
N LYS A 122 -15.75 -10.16 13.14
CA LYS A 122 -16.56 -10.46 11.94
C LYS A 122 -15.94 -9.84 10.69
N LEU A 123 -15.53 -8.56 10.74
CA LEU A 123 -14.89 -7.88 9.61
C LEU A 123 -13.57 -8.53 9.20
N LEU A 124 -12.70 -8.84 10.17
CA LEU A 124 -11.44 -9.54 9.90
C LEU A 124 -11.70 -10.92 9.29
N ASN A 125 -12.64 -11.68 9.85
CA ASN A 125 -13.00 -13.00 9.33
C ASN A 125 -13.57 -12.93 7.92
N TYR A 126 -14.41 -11.94 7.62
CA TYR A 126 -14.91 -11.69 6.28
C TYR A 126 -13.76 -11.45 5.29
N GLY A 127 -12.84 -10.53 5.62
CA GLY A 127 -11.68 -10.24 4.78
C GLY A 127 -10.84 -11.49 4.50
N PHE A 128 -10.44 -12.23 5.53
CA PHE A 128 -9.65 -13.45 5.36
C PHE A 128 -10.39 -14.60 4.68
N ARG A 129 -11.73 -14.65 4.78
CA ARG A 129 -12.52 -15.70 4.14
C ARG A 129 -12.66 -15.46 2.64
N PHE A 130 -12.91 -14.21 2.24
CA PHE A 130 -13.31 -13.89 0.86
C PHE A 130 -12.23 -13.21 0.03
N TYR A 131 -11.14 -12.75 0.62
CA TYR A 131 -10.04 -12.10 -0.09
C TYR A 131 -8.71 -12.79 0.14
N GLU A 132 -7.79 -12.60 -0.81
CA GLU A 132 -6.40 -13.00 -0.72
C GLU A 132 -5.50 -11.88 -1.25
N THR A 133 -4.31 -11.74 -0.66
CA THR A 133 -3.26 -10.86 -1.18
C THR A 133 -2.28 -11.70 -1.99
N SER A 134 -2.18 -11.42 -3.29
CA SER A 134 -1.31 -12.13 -4.21
C SER A 134 -0.16 -11.24 -4.69
N PRO A 135 1.11 -11.70 -4.62
CA PRO A 135 2.20 -11.06 -5.33
C PRO A 135 2.04 -11.33 -6.83
N LEU A 136 2.16 -10.26 -7.64
CA LEU A 136 2.08 -10.32 -9.10
C LEU A 136 3.45 -10.16 -9.75
N TYR A 137 4.21 -9.17 -9.27
CA TYR A 137 5.56 -8.87 -9.77
C TYR A 137 6.49 -8.59 -8.60
N ARG A 138 7.74 -9.00 -8.70
CA ARG A 138 8.79 -8.64 -7.75
C ARG A 138 9.54 -7.39 -8.21
N ALA A 139 10.11 -6.64 -7.27
CA ALA A 139 11.02 -5.55 -7.58
C ALA A 139 12.14 -6.01 -8.53
N GLY A 140 12.40 -5.22 -9.57
CA GLY A 140 13.38 -5.52 -10.62
C GLY A 140 12.94 -6.57 -11.64
N GLN A 141 11.73 -7.14 -11.53
CA GLN A 141 11.22 -8.07 -12.53
C GLN A 141 10.95 -7.34 -13.84
N LYS A 142 11.54 -7.84 -14.94
CA LYS A 142 11.24 -7.37 -16.30
C LYS A 142 9.79 -7.65 -16.65
N VAL A 143 9.06 -6.61 -17.07
CA VAL A 143 7.66 -6.69 -17.51
C VAL A 143 7.49 -6.44 -19.01
N LEU A 144 8.43 -5.72 -19.62
CA LEU A 144 8.46 -5.45 -21.06
C LEU A 144 9.92 -5.28 -21.51
N GLU A 145 10.20 -5.65 -22.75
CA GLU A 145 11.42 -5.27 -23.47
C GLU A 145 11.00 -4.47 -24.68
N THR A 146 11.59 -3.30 -24.87
CA THR A 146 11.20 -2.35 -25.94
C THR A 146 12.41 -1.80 -26.66
N GLU A 147 12.22 -1.29 -27.87
CA GLU A 147 13.25 -0.59 -28.62
C GLU A 147 13.63 0.72 -27.93
N VAL A 148 14.94 1.00 -27.90
CA VAL A 148 15.49 2.30 -27.49
C VAL A 148 16.29 2.89 -28.65
N TRP A 149 15.93 4.11 -29.03
CA TRP A 149 16.52 4.80 -30.16
C TRP A 149 17.72 5.61 -29.72
N LYS A 150 18.62 5.89 -30.67
CA LYS A 150 19.87 6.62 -30.47
C LYS A 150 20.77 6.09 -29.33
N GLY A 151 20.53 4.89 -28.80
CA GLY A 151 21.28 4.29 -27.69
C GLY A 151 22.40 3.34 -28.12
N LYS A 152 23.38 3.11 -27.24
CA LYS A 152 24.41 2.08 -27.46
C LYS A 152 23.78 0.70 -27.63
N SER A 153 22.78 0.39 -26.80
CA SER A 153 21.87 -0.74 -26.98
C SER A 153 20.72 -0.38 -27.94
N ASP A 154 20.15 -1.39 -28.61
CA ASP A 154 18.92 -1.24 -29.42
C ASP A 154 17.65 -1.58 -28.64
N THR A 155 17.80 -2.25 -27.49
CA THR A 155 16.71 -2.64 -26.60
C THR A 155 16.93 -2.13 -25.18
N LEU A 156 15.82 -1.92 -24.47
CA LEU A 156 15.79 -1.54 -23.07
C LEU A 156 14.80 -2.46 -22.32
N ALA A 157 15.30 -3.09 -21.25
CA ALA A 157 14.44 -3.81 -20.32
C ALA A 157 13.70 -2.84 -19.38
N LEU A 158 12.38 -2.96 -19.35
CA LEU A 158 11.50 -2.22 -18.44
C LEU A 158 10.92 -3.16 -17.38
N GLY A 159 10.82 -2.68 -16.15
CA GLY A 159 10.35 -3.46 -15.01
C GLY A 159 9.67 -2.61 -13.95
N VAL A 160 9.36 -3.22 -12.81
CA VAL A 160 8.77 -2.53 -11.67
C VAL A 160 9.82 -2.26 -10.59
N ALA A 161 9.81 -1.07 -10.00
CA ALA A 161 10.79 -0.67 -8.99
C ALA A 161 10.55 -1.35 -7.62
N ASN A 162 9.30 -1.71 -7.32
CA ASN A 162 8.88 -2.31 -6.05
C ASN A 162 8.02 -3.55 -6.30
N ASP A 163 7.89 -4.40 -5.28
CA ASP A 163 6.96 -5.52 -5.31
C ASP A 163 5.52 -5.03 -5.57
N VAL A 164 4.85 -5.66 -6.53
CA VAL A 164 3.46 -5.39 -6.88
C VAL A 164 2.61 -6.49 -6.27
N VAL A 165 1.88 -6.14 -5.21
CA VAL A 165 0.92 -7.02 -4.54
C VAL A 165 -0.48 -6.45 -4.68
N VAL A 166 -1.47 -7.32 -4.89
CA VAL A 166 -2.88 -6.94 -4.98
C VAL A 166 -3.72 -7.77 -4.03
N THR A 167 -4.76 -7.16 -3.45
CA THR A 167 -5.78 -7.86 -2.68
C THR A 167 -7.05 -7.95 -3.51
N LEU A 168 -7.53 -9.16 -3.75
CA LEU A 168 -8.67 -9.45 -4.62
C LEU A 168 -9.56 -10.54 -4.02
N PRO A 169 -10.81 -10.71 -4.51
CA PRO A 169 -11.64 -11.84 -4.10
C PRO A 169 -10.93 -13.17 -4.39
N LYS A 170 -11.03 -14.12 -3.46
CA LYS A 170 -10.37 -15.43 -3.59
C LYS A 170 -10.76 -16.14 -4.88
N GLY A 171 -9.76 -16.74 -5.53
CA GLY A 171 -9.97 -17.52 -6.76
C GLY A 171 -10.16 -16.68 -8.02
N ARG A 172 -10.03 -15.35 -7.94
CA ARG A 172 -10.10 -14.44 -9.10
C ARG A 172 -8.71 -14.04 -9.64
N LYS A 173 -7.64 -14.67 -9.18
CA LYS A 173 -6.26 -14.32 -9.56
C LYS A 173 -6.01 -14.53 -11.05
N ASP A 174 -6.50 -15.63 -11.60
CA ASP A 174 -6.28 -16.00 -13.01
C ASP A 174 -7.09 -15.14 -13.98
N ASP A 175 -8.05 -14.36 -13.46
CA ASP A 175 -8.85 -13.40 -14.25
C ASP A 175 -8.15 -12.04 -14.42
N LEU A 176 -6.99 -11.84 -13.78
CA LEU A 176 -6.23 -10.60 -13.86
C LEU A 176 -5.61 -10.42 -15.26
N LYS A 177 -5.78 -9.23 -15.81
CA LYS A 177 -5.16 -8.81 -17.07
C LYS A 177 -4.18 -7.67 -16.80
N ALA A 178 -2.93 -7.89 -17.15
CA ALA A 178 -1.89 -6.88 -17.06
C ALA A 178 -1.64 -6.24 -18.43
N ARG A 179 -1.46 -4.92 -18.45
CA ARG A 179 -1.06 -4.14 -19.62
C ARG A 179 0.02 -3.15 -19.21
N VAL A 180 1.04 -3.02 -20.04
CA VAL A 180 2.11 -2.04 -19.87
C VAL A 180 1.91 -0.93 -20.90
N ASP A 181 1.71 0.29 -20.40
CA ASP A 181 1.54 1.49 -21.21
C ASP A 181 2.84 2.30 -21.16
N VAL A 182 3.55 2.35 -22.29
CA VAL A 182 4.84 3.06 -22.45
C VAL A 182 4.79 3.97 -23.68
N PRO A 183 5.59 5.04 -23.75
CA PRO A 183 5.71 5.87 -24.96
C PRO A 183 6.08 5.03 -26.18
N GLY A 184 5.50 5.35 -27.34
CA GLY A 184 5.83 4.66 -28.61
C GLY A 184 7.24 4.92 -29.13
N LEU A 185 7.95 5.88 -28.53
CA LEU A 185 9.35 6.21 -28.83
C LEU A 185 10.09 6.49 -27.52
N ILE A 186 11.17 5.75 -27.28
CA ILE A 186 12.10 5.98 -26.17
C ILE A 186 13.47 6.25 -26.80
N GLU A 187 14.10 7.37 -26.44
CA GLU A 187 15.43 7.75 -26.91
C GLU A 187 16.45 7.74 -25.77
N ALA A 188 17.68 7.35 -26.06
CA ALA A 188 18.81 7.50 -25.15
C ALA A 188 19.24 8.98 -25.03
N PRO A 189 19.83 9.40 -23.89
CA PRO A 189 20.22 8.56 -22.76
C PRO A 189 19.04 8.21 -21.84
N VAL A 190 19.03 6.97 -21.36
CA VAL A 190 18.07 6.49 -20.34
C VAL A 190 18.85 6.08 -19.10
N GLN A 191 18.36 6.46 -17.93
CA GLN A 191 18.94 6.05 -16.64
C GLN A 191 18.13 4.91 -16.01
N ALA A 192 18.80 3.96 -15.36
CA ALA A 192 18.18 2.95 -14.54
C ALA A 192 17.31 3.63 -13.45
N GLY A 193 16.09 3.14 -13.28
CA GLY A 193 15.09 3.73 -12.40
C GLY A 193 14.28 4.89 -13.02
N GLN A 194 14.62 5.36 -14.23
CA GLN A 194 13.81 6.35 -14.93
C GLN A 194 12.42 5.78 -15.24
N GLU A 195 11.37 6.47 -14.81
CA GLU A 195 9.99 6.13 -15.11
C GLU A 195 9.70 6.36 -16.61
N LEU A 196 9.24 5.31 -17.28
CA LEU A 196 9.02 5.27 -18.73
C LEU A 196 7.63 4.72 -19.09
N GLY A 197 6.71 4.67 -18.13
CA GLY A 197 5.35 4.20 -18.37
C GLY A 197 4.65 3.74 -17.10
N GLU A 198 3.55 3.01 -17.28
CA GLU A 198 2.74 2.46 -16.20
C GLU A 198 2.35 1.00 -16.50
N LEU A 199 2.42 0.15 -15.49
CA LEU A 199 1.82 -1.18 -15.49
C LEU A 199 0.44 -1.05 -14.87
N VAL A 200 -0.59 -1.37 -15.66
CA VAL A 200 -1.98 -1.39 -15.24
C VAL A 200 -2.44 -2.84 -15.16
N VAL A 201 -2.81 -3.28 -13.95
CA VAL A 201 -3.44 -4.58 -13.73
C VAL A 201 -4.93 -4.37 -13.50
N ARG A 202 -5.76 -5.10 -14.25
CA ARG A 202 -7.22 -5.05 -14.16
C ARG A 202 -7.78 -6.39 -13.72
N LEU A 203 -8.82 -6.34 -12.90
CA LEU A 203 -9.75 -7.44 -12.70
C LEU A 203 -11.04 -7.05 -13.41
N ASP A 204 -11.47 -7.87 -14.37
CA ASP A 204 -12.53 -7.50 -15.31
C ASP A 204 -12.16 -6.16 -15.98
N ASP A 205 -13.00 -5.13 -15.87
CA ASP A 205 -12.73 -3.79 -16.42
C ASP A 205 -12.17 -2.79 -15.39
N GLN A 206 -12.00 -3.20 -14.14
CA GLN A 206 -11.59 -2.30 -13.05
C GLN A 206 -10.08 -2.38 -12.79
N PRO A 207 -9.34 -1.25 -12.77
CA PRO A 207 -7.93 -1.25 -12.41
C PRO A 207 -7.75 -1.58 -10.92
N VAL A 208 -7.01 -2.64 -10.62
CA VAL A 208 -6.69 -3.09 -9.26
C VAL A 208 -5.27 -2.74 -8.84
N ALA A 209 -4.38 -2.48 -9.80
CA ALA A 209 -3.08 -1.89 -9.56
C ALA A 209 -2.67 -0.98 -10.72
N LYS A 210 -1.98 0.10 -10.37
CA LYS A 210 -1.31 1.03 -11.28
C LYS A 210 0.03 1.40 -10.67
N VAL A 211 1.11 1.00 -11.32
CA VAL A 211 2.46 1.21 -10.80
C VAL A 211 3.39 1.73 -11.89
N PRO A 212 4.32 2.66 -11.58
CA PRO A 212 5.30 3.11 -12.55
C PRO A 212 6.14 1.94 -13.07
N VAL A 213 6.40 1.97 -14.37
CA VAL A 213 7.36 1.09 -15.04
C VAL A 213 8.63 1.87 -15.27
N VAL A 214 9.75 1.29 -14.87
CA VAL A 214 11.07 1.94 -14.88
C VAL A 214 12.05 1.19 -15.78
N ALA A 215 13.04 1.92 -16.31
CA ALA A 215 14.22 1.31 -16.90
C ALA A 215 14.97 0.46 -15.87
N LEU A 216 15.32 -0.77 -16.22
CA LEU A 216 16.09 -1.66 -15.35
C LEU A 216 17.61 -1.46 -15.46
N GLU A 217 18.04 -0.76 -16.52
CA GLU A 217 19.44 -0.56 -16.87
C GLU A 217 19.65 0.82 -17.50
N ASP A 218 20.88 1.31 -17.45
CA ASP A 218 21.27 2.51 -18.17
C ASP A 218 21.43 2.22 -19.66
N VAL A 219 20.98 3.14 -20.51
CA VAL A 219 21.29 3.14 -21.93
C VAL A 219 21.91 4.47 -22.29
N GLU A 220 23.24 4.47 -22.44
CA GLU A 220 23.98 5.63 -22.91
C GLU A 220 23.69 5.93 -24.39
N GLU A 221 23.93 7.17 -24.80
CA GLU A 221 23.87 7.57 -26.21
C GLU A 221 24.85 6.77 -27.09
N ALA A 222 24.40 6.42 -28.28
CA ALA A 222 25.25 5.86 -29.32
C ALA A 222 26.22 6.88 -29.90
N GLY A 223 27.23 6.38 -30.61
CA GLY A 223 28.09 7.20 -31.46
C GLY A 223 27.30 7.98 -32.52
N PHE A 224 27.88 9.08 -33.00
CA PHE A 224 27.26 10.03 -33.93
C PHE A 224 26.60 9.35 -35.15
N PHE A 225 27.27 8.41 -35.81
CA PHE A 225 26.76 7.75 -37.01
C PHE A 225 25.47 6.95 -36.76
N LYS A 226 25.40 6.19 -35.65
CA LYS A 226 24.20 5.43 -35.28
C LYS A 226 23.03 6.38 -34.96
N ARG A 227 23.30 7.47 -34.23
CA ARG A 227 22.27 8.49 -33.93
C ARG A 227 21.75 9.19 -35.18
N LEU A 228 22.63 9.52 -36.13
CA LEU A 228 22.23 10.12 -37.40
C LEU A 228 21.36 9.16 -38.23
N TRP A 229 21.77 7.89 -38.33
CA TRP A 229 20.98 6.86 -39.01
C TRP A 229 19.61 6.67 -38.38
N HIS A 230 19.55 6.56 -37.04
CA HIS A 230 18.29 6.47 -36.30
C HIS A 230 17.39 7.70 -36.51
N THR A 231 17.98 8.89 -36.65
CA THR A 231 17.22 10.12 -36.95
C THR A 231 16.56 10.05 -38.33
N ILE A 232 17.27 9.56 -39.35
CA ILE A 232 16.72 9.36 -40.70
C ILE A 232 15.59 8.33 -40.67
N LEU A 233 15.79 7.20 -39.99
CA LEU A 233 14.77 6.16 -39.85
C LEU A 233 13.52 6.68 -39.13
N LEU A 234 13.68 7.41 -38.04
CA LEU A 234 12.57 8.01 -37.30
C LEU A 234 11.80 9.04 -38.12
N PHE A 235 12.51 9.85 -38.94
CA PHE A 235 11.88 10.79 -39.87
C PHE A 235 10.92 10.09 -40.84
N PHE A 236 11.37 8.99 -41.47
CA PHE A 236 10.50 8.21 -42.36
C PHE A 236 9.40 7.47 -41.61
N LYS A 237 9.67 6.93 -40.41
CA LYS A 237 8.65 6.27 -39.58
C LYS A 237 7.53 7.24 -39.19
N GLY A 238 7.86 8.50 -38.90
CA GLY A 238 6.88 9.55 -38.58
C GLY A 238 6.06 10.06 -39.77
N LEU A 239 6.50 9.83 -41.01
CA LEU A 239 5.75 10.20 -42.23
C LEU A 239 4.57 9.27 -42.54
N PHE A 240 4.56 8.06 -41.96
CA PHE A 240 3.57 7.01 -42.25
C PHE A 240 2.80 6.51 -41.01
N ALA A 241 2.99 7.17 -39.86
CA ALA A 241 2.34 6.84 -38.59
C ALA A 241 1.09 7.70 -38.34
#